data_AF-A0A9E4CVH1-F1
#
_entry.id   AF-A0A9E4CVH1-F1
#
_cell.length_a   1.000
_cell.length_b   1.000
_cell.length_c   1.000
_cell.angle_alpha   90.00
_cell.angle_beta   90.00
_cell.angle_gamma   90.00
#
_symmetry.space_group_name_H-M   'P 1'
#
loop_
_entity.id
_entity.type
_entity.pdbx_description
1 polymer ?
#
loop_
_entity_poly.entity_id
_entity_poly.type
_entity_poly.pdbx_seq_one_letter_code
_entity_poly.pdbx_strand_id
1 'polypeptide(L)'
;TEEALAELKEAIAHSYGSRGEVIVERNVAAVDRALAHLHRVPVGAAVTATDRRRPPVSGEAPDFVQRVTARMLAGEGDLLPVSALPPDG
;
A
#
# COMPACT_ATOMS: atom_id res chain seq x y z
N THR A 1 13.26 -4.75 20.72
CA THR A 1 13.43 -3.98 19.46
C THR A 1 14.77 -4.28 18.82
N GLU A 2 15.86 -4.43 19.59
CA GLU A 2 17.17 -4.81 19.07
C GLU A 2 17.18 -6.20 18.42
N GLU A 3 16.52 -7.19 19.02
CA GLU A 3 16.36 -8.55 18.47
C GLU A 3 15.68 -8.52 17.09
N ALA A 4 14.54 -7.84 16.97
CA ALA A 4 13.85 -7.67 15.69
C ALA A 4 14.70 -6.96 14.62
N LEU A 5 15.57 -6.02 15.02
CA LEU A 5 16.48 -5.36 14.09
C LEU A 5 17.59 -6.30 13.64
N ALA A 6 18.11 -7.15 14.53
CA ALA A 6 19.10 -8.15 14.20
C ALA A 6 18.53 -9.20 13.21
N GLU A 7 17.36 -9.75 13.52
CA GLU A 7 16.66 -10.69 12.63
C GLU A 7 16.37 -10.09 11.25
N LEU A 8 15.96 -8.81 11.20
CA LEU A 8 15.72 -8.12 9.93
C LEU A 8 17.02 -7.99 9.11
N LYS A 9 18.14 -7.64 9.75
CA LYS A 9 19.44 -7.53 9.07
C LYS A 9 19.92 -8.89 8.57
N GLU A 10 19.70 -9.96 9.34
CA GLU A 10 19.98 -11.33 8.91
C GLU A 10 19.11 -11.75 7.71
N ALA A 11 17.81 -11.46 7.75
CA ALA A 11 16.89 -11.74 6.65
C ALA A 11 17.29 -10.99 5.36
N ILE A 12 17.79 -9.76 5.47
CA ILE A 12 18.34 -9.00 4.33
C ILE A 12 19.57 -9.71 3.75
N ALA A 13 20.51 -10.13 4.60
CA ALA A 13 21.70 -10.86 4.17
C ALA A 13 21.31 -12.19 3.47
N HIS A 14 20.35 -12.93 4.03
CA HIS A 14 19.85 -14.16 3.43
C HIS A 14 19.19 -13.91 2.05
N SER A 15 18.36 -12.88 1.93
CA SER A 15 17.58 -12.61 0.71
C SER A 15 18.42 -12.03 -0.42
N TYR A 16 19.42 -11.21 -0.09
CA TYR A 16 20.17 -10.40 -1.05
C TYR A 16 21.66 -10.73 -1.15
N GLY A 17 22.19 -11.61 -0.30
CA GLY A 17 23.61 -11.98 -0.31
C GLY A 17 24.09 -12.49 -1.67
N SER A 18 23.25 -13.22 -2.40
CA SER A 18 23.54 -13.68 -3.77
C SER A 18 23.71 -12.55 -4.80
N ARG A 19 23.25 -11.34 -4.48
CA ARG A 19 23.35 -10.16 -5.34
C ARG A 19 24.56 -9.27 -4.99
N GLY A 20 25.35 -9.66 -3.98
CA GLY A 20 26.60 -9.01 -3.59
C GLY A 20 26.48 -8.09 -2.38
N GLU A 21 27.60 -7.94 -1.66
CA GLU A 21 27.70 -7.25 -0.38
C GLU A 21 27.19 -5.81 -0.42
N VAL A 22 27.53 -5.07 -1.49
CA VAL A 22 27.11 -3.67 -1.66
C VAL A 22 25.59 -3.52 -1.66
N ILE A 23 24.83 -4.52 -2.12
CA ILE A 23 23.37 -4.52 -2.09
C ILE A 23 22.86 -4.77 -0.67
N VAL A 24 23.47 -5.70 0.06
CA VAL A 24 23.13 -5.99 1.47
C VAL A 24 23.38 -4.75 2.32
N GLU A 25 24.56 -4.14 2.23
CA GLU A 25 24.93 -2.92 2.95
C GLU A 25 23.95 -1.77 2.68
N ARG A 26 23.56 -1.56 1.41
CA ARG A 26 22.58 -0.52 1.05
C ARG A 26 21.20 -0.76 1.67
N ASN A 27 20.74 -2.00 1.72
CA ASN A 27 19.46 -2.34 2.33
C ASN A 27 19.51 -2.17 3.86
N VAL A 28 20.59 -2.60 4.50
CA VAL A 28 20.81 -2.38 5.95
C VAL A 28 20.82 -0.88 6.27
N ALA A 29 21.55 -0.08 5.49
CA ALA A 29 21.59 1.36 5.67
C ALA A 29 20.22 2.03 5.46
N ALA A 30 19.37 1.49 4.56
CA ALA A 30 18.01 1.98 4.36
C ALA A 30 17.12 1.74 5.59
N VAL A 31 17.24 0.56 6.23
CA VAL A 31 16.52 0.26 7.48
C VAL A 31 16.94 1.22 8.59
N ASP A 32 18.25 1.40 8.80
CA ASP A 32 18.77 2.29 9.84
C ASP A 32 18.28 3.74 9.61
N ARG A 33 18.26 4.21 8.36
CA ARG A 33 17.70 5.52 7.99
C ARG A 33 16.19 5.60 8.22
N ALA A 34 15.44 4.55 7.89
CA ALA A 34 14.00 4.54 8.09
C ALA A 34 13.65 4.68 9.58
N LEU A 35 14.38 4.00 10.46
CA LEU A 35 14.20 4.13 11.91
C LEU A 35 14.59 5.52 12.43
N ALA A 36 15.69 6.08 11.95
CA ALA A 36 16.13 7.42 12.33
C ALA A 36 15.11 8.51 11.95
N HIS A 37 14.33 8.31 10.88
CA HIS A 37 13.32 9.24 10.38
C HIS A 37 11.88 8.80 10.72
N LEU A 38 11.72 7.77 11.56
CA LEU A 38 10.40 7.32 12.00
C LEU A 38 9.91 8.23 13.12
N HIS A 39 8.98 9.11 12.78
CA HIS A 39 8.43 10.08 13.73
C HIS A 39 6.90 9.98 13.81
N ARG A 40 6.38 10.19 15.02
CA ARG A 40 4.93 10.26 15.25
C ARG A 40 4.39 11.53 14.60
N VAL A 41 3.40 11.39 13.72
CA VAL A 41 2.62 12.52 13.21
C VAL A 41 1.43 12.74 14.16
N PRO A 42 1.36 13.86 14.90
CA PRO A 42 0.21 14.16 15.73
C PRO A 42 -0.99 14.50 14.85
N VAL A 43 -2.07 13.73 14.99
CA VAL A 43 -3.36 14.02 14.35
C VAL A 43 -4.28 14.71 15.37
N GLY A 44 -5.08 15.68 14.91
CA GLY A 44 -6.03 16.40 15.77
C GLY A 44 -7.17 15.51 16.27
N ALA A 45 -7.94 15.99 17.24
CA ALA A 45 -9.05 15.23 17.85
C ALA A 45 -10.29 15.10 16.94
N ALA A 46 -10.37 15.90 15.87
CA ALA A 46 -11.50 15.92 14.94
C ALA A 46 -11.02 15.98 13.49
N VAL A 47 -11.83 15.46 12.57
CA VAL A 47 -11.60 15.55 11.13
C VAL A 47 -11.87 16.99 10.67
N THR A 48 -10.88 17.62 10.04
CA THR A 48 -10.97 18.99 9.53
C THR A 48 -11.13 19.06 8.00
N ALA A 49 -11.14 17.92 7.32
CA ALA A 49 -11.25 17.86 5.87
C ALA A 49 -12.60 18.43 5.40
N THR A 50 -12.55 19.49 4.59
CA THR A 50 -13.71 20.05 3.89
C THR A 50 -13.93 19.41 2.52
N ASP A 51 -12.85 18.90 1.92
CA ASP A 51 -12.87 18.27 0.61
C ASP A 51 -12.92 16.74 0.72
N ARG A 52 -13.53 16.12 -0.30
CA ARG A 52 -13.62 14.67 -0.40
C ARG A 52 -12.60 14.15 -1.41
N ARG A 53 -12.21 12.88 -1.24
CA ARG A 53 -11.40 12.17 -2.23
C ARG A 53 -12.12 12.20 -3.57
N ARG A 54 -11.38 12.52 -4.64
CA ARG A 54 -11.90 12.47 -6.01
C ARG A 54 -12.41 11.04 -6.30
N PRO A 55 -13.57 10.89 -6.96
CA PRO A 55 -14.04 9.56 -7.35
C PRO A 55 -13.03 8.86 -8.28
N PRO A 56 -12.94 7.52 -8.22
CA PRO A 56 -11.98 6.74 -9.02
C PRO A 56 -12.27 6.80 -10.52
N VAL A 57 -13.50 7.14 -10.91
CA VAL A 57 -13.95 7.30 -12.30
C VAL A 57 -14.78 8.57 -12.45
N SER A 58 -14.93 9.06 -13.69
CA SER A 58 -15.79 10.20 -13.99
C SER A 58 -17.26 9.89 -13.71
N GLY A 59 -18.03 10.89 -13.28
CA GLY A 59 -19.50 10.79 -13.18
C GLY A 59 -20.20 10.65 -14.54
N GLU A 60 -19.49 10.95 -15.63
CA GLU A 60 -19.98 10.75 -17.01
C GLU A 60 -19.62 9.38 -17.59
N ALA A 61 -18.91 8.54 -16.82
CA ALA A 61 -18.53 7.21 -17.28
C ALA A 61 -19.76 6.31 -17.51
N PRO A 62 -19.68 5.29 -18.37
CA PRO A 62 -20.75 4.32 -18.51
C PRO A 62 -21.11 3.66 -17.17
N ASP A 63 -22.37 3.26 -17.04
CA ASP A 63 -22.93 2.68 -15.82
C ASP A 63 -22.12 1.48 -15.28
N PHE A 64 -21.69 0.58 -16.16
CA PHE A 64 -20.81 -0.53 -15.79
C PHE A 64 -19.48 -0.05 -15.17
N VAL A 65 -18.89 1.03 -15.71
CA VAL A 65 -17.65 1.62 -15.19
C VAL A 65 -17.88 2.25 -13.82
N GLN A 66 -19.02 2.93 -13.62
CA GLN A 66 -19.36 3.56 -12.35
C GLN A 66 -19.64 2.54 -11.25
N ARG A 67 -20.34 1.44 -11.55
CA ARG A 67 -20.76 0.47 -10.53
C ARG A 67 -19.77 -0.66 -10.29
N VAL A 68 -19.08 -1.11 -11.33
CA VAL A 68 -18.20 -2.29 -11.28
C VAL A 68 -16.75 -1.85 -11.25
N THR A 69 -16.27 -1.19 -12.30
CA THR A 69 -14.85 -0.79 -12.42
C THR A 69 -14.41 0.13 -11.29
N ALA A 70 -15.26 1.09 -10.88
CA ALA A 70 -14.96 1.99 -9.76
C ALA A 70 -14.69 1.24 -8.45
N ARG A 71 -15.48 0.19 -8.15
CA ARG A 71 -15.33 -0.65 -6.94
C ARG A 71 -14.08 -1.53 -7.03
N MET A 72 -13.81 -2.08 -8.21
CA MET A 72 -12.57 -2.82 -8.46
C MET A 72 -11.33 -1.93 -8.24
N LEU A 73 -11.32 -0.71 -8.79
CA LEU A 73 -10.23 0.26 -8.61
C LEU A 73 -10.07 0.74 -7.15
N ALA A 74 -11.16 0.73 -6.39
CA ALA A 74 -11.14 1.05 -4.97
C ALA A 74 -10.65 -0.11 -4.08
N GLY A 75 -10.35 -1.29 -4.65
CA GLY A 75 -9.95 -2.49 -3.91
C GLY A 75 -11.14 -3.18 -3.23
N GLU A 76 -12.36 -2.91 -3.70
CA GLU A 76 -13.62 -3.39 -3.12
C GLU A 76 -14.32 -4.39 -4.05
N GLY A 77 -13.54 -5.12 -4.85
CA GLY A 77 -14.04 -6.11 -5.81
C GLY A 77 -14.85 -7.23 -5.15
N ASP A 78 -14.42 -7.69 -3.97
CA ASP A 78 -15.10 -8.75 -3.20
C ASP A 78 -16.50 -8.36 -2.73
N LEU A 79 -16.83 -7.06 -2.72
CA LEU A 79 -18.17 -6.56 -2.36
C LEU A 79 -19.14 -6.56 -3.54
N LEU A 80 -18.68 -6.87 -4.75
CA LEU A 80 -19.54 -6.98 -5.92
C LEU A 80 -20.28 -8.31 -5.90
N PRO A 81 -21.62 -8.32 -5.99
CA PRO A 81 -22.35 -9.57 -6.15
C PRO A 81 -22.04 -10.18 -7.52
N VAL A 82 -22.17 -11.51 -7.63
CA VAL A 82 -22.00 -12.23 -8.93
C VAL A 82 -22.92 -11.62 -10.00
N SER A 83 -24.11 -11.16 -9.62
CA SER A 83 -25.07 -10.51 -10.52
C SER A 83 -24.60 -9.15 -11.08
N ALA A 84 -23.51 -8.59 -10.59
CA ALA A 84 -22.92 -7.35 -11.13
C ALA A 84 -22.07 -7.59 -12.38
N LEU A 85 -21.71 -8.84 -12.68
CA LEU A 85 -20.86 -9.22 -13.80
C LEU A 85 -21.69 -9.81 -14.96
N PRO A 86 -21.25 -9.61 -16.22
CA PRO A 86 -21.85 -10.28 -17.37
C PRO A 86 -21.70 -11.80 -17.26
N PRO A 87 -22.67 -12.59 -17.78
CA PRO A 87 -22.61 -14.04 -17.72
C PRO A 87 -21.52 -14.65 -18.61
N ASP A 88 -21.02 -13.90 -19.59
CA ASP A 88 -19.99 -14.29 -20.56
C ASP A 88 -18.55 -13.94 -20.12
N GLY A 89 -18.40 -13.39 -18.91
CA GLY A 89 -17.09 -12.97 -18.37
C GLY A 89 -16.58 -11.69 -19.03
#